data_AF-A0A2G2YIV1-F1
#
_entry.id   AF-A0A2G2YIV1-F1
#
_cell.length_a   1.000
_cell.length_b   1.000
_cell.length_c   1.000
_cell.angle_alpha   90.00
_cell.angle_beta   90.00
_cell.angle_gamma   90.00
#
_symmetry.space_group_name_H-M   'P 1'
#
loop_
_entity.id
_entity.type
_entity.pdbx_description
1 polymer ?
#
loop_
_entity_poly.entity_id
_entity_poly.type
_entity_poly.pdbx_seq_one_letter_code
_entity_poly.pdbx_strand_id
1 'polypeptide(L)'
;MWRQGMFAIPSMTHLGITNSWGVWSITGGTVTNLGIWSYKVVPGAHIVFSGLCFLAAIWHWVYWDLKIFCDERSLDLPKIFGIHLFLSGVACFDFGAFHVTGLYGPRIWVSDPYGLMGKVQPRNPAWGVEGFDLFVPGGIASHHITAGTLGILAGLFHLSIRPPQRLYKGLWYGSSSITVVFFAAFVVAGTMCNNPTKGGLLKAGSMDNRDGISDGNGIVRADVPFRRAESKYSVEQVGVTIDFYGGELNSISYSDPSTVKKYARHAQLGEIFELDRHTLKSDGVFRRSPRGWFTFGHASFAGSSSSDTFGMVLEPCSEMFLLVLTHI
;
A
#
# COMPACT_ATOMS: atom_id res chain seq x y z
N MET A 1 -13.57 -5.87 4.12
CA MET A 1 -12.67 -4.68 4.16
C MET A 1 -12.59 -3.91 2.84
N TRP A 2 -11.97 -4.43 1.77
CA TRP A 2 -11.55 -3.59 0.63
C TRP A 2 -12.69 -3.08 -0.26
N ARG A 3 -13.77 -3.87 -0.45
CA ARG A 3 -15.02 -3.39 -1.08
C ARG A 3 -15.76 -2.31 -0.27
N GLN A 4 -15.42 -2.15 1.03
CA GLN A 4 -16.05 -1.20 1.97
C GLN A 4 -15.19 0.07 2.15
N GLY A 5 -14.20 0.33 1.30
CA GLY A 5 -13.35 1.53 1.38
C GLY A 5 -12.37 1.57 2.56
N MET A 6 -12.21 0.46 3.30
CA MET A 6 -11.35 0.42 4.49
C MET A 6 -9.86 0.57 4.14
N PHE A 7 -9.23 1.64 4.63
CA PHE A 7 -7.82 1.98 4.32
C PHE A 7 -6.83 1.49 5.39
N ALA A 8 -7.11 1.73 6.68
CA ALA A 8 -6.19 1.36 7.78
C ALA A 8 -6.32 -0.10 8.28
N ILE A 9 -7.51 -0.71 8.14
CA ILE A 9 -7.73 -2.11 8.56
C ILE A 9 -6.82 -3.11 7.82
N PRO A 10 -6.61 -3.02 6.48
CA PRO A 10 -5.62 -3.85 5.78
C PRO A 10 -4.24 -3.84 6.43
N SER A 11 -3.71 -2.66 6.81
CA SER A 11 -2.39 -2.52 7.42
C SER A 11 -2.30 -3.15 8.81
N MET A 12 -3.33 -2.97 9.64
CA MET A 12 -3.42 -3.65 10.95
C MET A 12 -3.50 -5.18 10.79
N THR A 13 -4.28 -5.65 9.82
CA THR A 13 -4.43 -7.08 9.52
C THR A 13 -3.12 -7.70 9.00
N HIS A 14 -2.39 -6.96 8.16
CA HIS A 14 -1.11 -7.38 7.59
C HIS A 14 -0.05 -7.66 8.67
N LEU A 15 -0.08 -6.93 9.79
CA LEU A 15 0.86 -7.06 10.91
C LEU A 15 0.33 -7.91 12.08
N GLY A 16 -0.73 -8.70 11.85
CA GLY A 16 -1.19 -9.73 12.78
C GLY A 16 -2.47 -9.40 13.57
N ILE A 17 -3.03 -8.19 13.45
CA ILE A 17 -4.27 -7.81 14.16
C ILE A 17 -5.48 -8.33 13.38
N THR A 18 -6.00 -9.50 13.73
CA THR A 18 -7.19 -10.10 13.08
C THR A 18 -8.50 -9.90 13.84
N ASN A 19 -8.41 -9.57 15.14
CA ASN A 19 -9.53 -9.73 16.08
C ASN A 19 -10.10 -8.38 16.54
N SER A 20 -11.39 -8.38 16.86
CA SER A 20 -12.11 -7.28 17.49
C SER A 20 -12.64 -7.69 18.86
N TRP A 21 -12.66 -6.76 19.81
CA TRP A 21 -13.39 -6.92 21.08
C TRP A 21 -14.90 -7.08 20.89
N GLY A 22 -15.43 -6.88 19.67
CA GLY A 22 -16.78 -7.28 19.28
C GLY A 22 -16.96 -8.78 18.99
N VAL A 23 -16.10 -9.66 19.53
CA VAL A 23 -16.20 -11.14 19.46
C VAL A 23 -16.06 -11.70 18.02
N TRP A 24 -15.50 -10.92 17.09
CA TRP A 24 -15.31 -11.32 15.68
C TRP A 24 -13.85 -11.25 15.21
N SER A 25 -13.49 -12.16 14.29
CA SER A 25 -12.25 -12.17 13.50
C SER A 25 -12.54 -11.73 12.06
N ILE A 26 -11.56 -11.08 11.43
CA ILE A 26 -11.60 -10.66 10.02
C ILE A 26 -11.77 -11.82 9.02
N THR A 27 -11.49 -13.05 9.44
CA THR A 27 -11.71 -14.29 8.69
C THR A 27 -13.13 -14.87 8.88
N GLY A 28 -14.05 -14.16 9.53
CA GLY A 28 -15.44 -14.57 9.73
C GLY A 28 -15.69 -15.46 10.95
N GLY A 29 -14.64 -15.91 11.64
CA GLY A 29 -14.77 -16.69 12.88
C GLY A 29 -15.16 -15.83 14.10
N THR A 30 -15.84 -16.45 15.07
CA THR A 30 -16.06 -15.86 16.40
C THR A 30 -14.82 -16.04 17.28
N VAL A 31 -14.60 -15.12 18.22
CA VAL A 31 -13.35 -15.05 19.02
C VAL A 31 -13.66 -15.07 20.52
N THR A 32 -13.30 -16.16 21.20
CA THR A 32 -13.45 -16.29 22.67
C THR A 32 -12.35 -15.57 23.44
N ASN A 33 -11.10 -15.68 22.99
CA ASN A 33 -9.93 -15.03 23.59
C ASN A 33 -9.61 -13.72 22.86
N LEU A 34 -10.17 -12.61 23.37
CA LEU A 34 -10.14 -11.31 22.70
C LEU A 34 -8.75 -10.64 22.61
N GLY A 35 -7.86 -10.94 23.56
CA GLY A 35 -6.52 -10.33 23.67
C GLY A 35 -6.53 -8.84 23.99
N ILE A 36 -5.36 -8.25 24.25
CA ILE A 36 -5.21 -6.80 24.39
C ILE A 36 -5.16 -6.15 23.00
N TRP A 37 -4.30 -6.62 22.12
CA TRP A 37 -4.10 -6.07 20.78
C TRP A 37 -5.24 -6.44 19.83
N SER A 38 -6.16 -5.50 19.60
CA SER A 38 -7.33 -5.65 18.74
C SER A 38 -7.56 -4.39 17.88
N TYR A 39 -8.45 -4.49 16.88
CA TYR A 39 -8.85 -3.34 16.05
C TYR A 39 -9.42 -2.14 16.84
N LYS A 40 -9.86 -2.33 18.10
CA LYS A 40 -10.32 -1.25 18.98
C LYS A 40 -9.17 -0.62 19.78
N VAL A 41 -8.21 -1.44 20.23
CA VAL A 41 -7.11 -0.99 21.11
C VAL A 41 -5.99 -0.32 20.33
N VAL A 42 -5.66 -0.78 19.12
CA VAL A 42 -4.59 -0.17 18.32
C VAL A 42 -4.85 1.32 18.04
N PRO A 43 -6.05 1.76 17.58
CA PRO A 43 -6.36 3.19 17.46
C PRO A 43 -6.35 3.94 18.79
N GLY A 44 -6.83 3.30 19.88
CA GLY A 44 -6.80 3.90 21.22
C GLY A 44 -5.39 4.20 21.71
N ALA A 45 -4.44 3.29 21.50
CA ALA A 45 -3.04 3.48 21.82
C ALA A 45 -2.42 4.65 21.01
N HIS A 46 -2.77 4.80 19.73
CA HIS A 46 -2.31 5.92 18.90
C HIS A 46 -2.87 7.27 19.39
N ILE A 47 -4.12 7.32 19.87
CA ILE A 47 -4.72 8.55 20.44
C ILE A 47 -3.98 8.95 21.72
N VAL A 48 -3.73 8.00 22.63
CA VAL A 48 -2.97 8.27 23.87
C VAL A 48 -1.53 8.72 23.56
N PHE A 49 -0.85 8.03 22.64
CA PHE A 49 0.50 8.40 22.21
C PHE A 49 0.56 9.80 21.57
N SER A 50 -0.42 10.14 20.74
CA SER A 50 -0.54 11.49 20.16
C SER A 50 -0.69 12.58 21.23
N GLY A 51 -1.52 12.33 22.26
CA GLY A 51 -1.66 13.23 23.41
C GLY A 51 -0.36 13.42 24.19
N LEU A 52 0.42 12.35 24.40
CA LEU A 52 1.73 12.42 25.05
C LEU A 52 2.75 13.21 24.20
N CYS A 53 2.76 12.99 22.87
CA CYS A 53 3.63 13.73 21.95
C CYS A 53 3.27 15.22 21.90
N PHE A 54 1.98 15.56 21.96
CA PHE A 54 1.52 16.96 22.01
C PHE A 54 1.98 17.68 23.29
N LEU A 55 1.89 17.03 24.45
CA LEU A 55 2.39 17.58 25.71
C LEU A 55 3.92 17.74 25.70
N ALA A 56 4.65 16.77 25.13
CA ALA A 56 6.10 16.87 24.96
C ALA A 56 6.50 18.00 24.01
N ALA A 57 5.74 18.22 22.92
CA ALA A 57 5.97 19.32 21.99
C ALA A 57 5.76 20.70 22.65
N ILE A 58 4.72 20.86 23.49
CA ILE A 58 4.53 22.07 24.30
C ILE A 58 5.73 22.29 25.23
N TRP A 59 6.19 21.22 25.92
CA TRP A 59 7.34 21.32 26.82
C TRP A 59 8.62 21.76 26.09
N HIS A 60 8.95 21.13 24.96
CA HIS A 60 10.13 21.50 24.16
C HIS A 60 10.02 22.89 23.51
N TRP A 61 8.81 23.38 23.22
CA TRP A 61 8.60 24.74 22.72
C TRP A 61 8.80 25.81 23.81
N VAL A 62 8.33 25.55 25.03
CA VAL A 62 8.52 26.46 26.17
C VAL A 62 9.96 26.45 26.67
N TYR A 63 10.56 25.27 26.78
CA TYR A 63 11.94 25.06 27.24
C TYR A 63 12.88 24.81 26.06
N TRP A 64 12.97 25.77 25.15
CA TRP A 64 13.83 25.69 23.96
C TRP A 64 15.30 26.04 24.26
N ASP A 65 15.53 27.02 25.16
CA ASP A 65 16.88 27.50 25.56
C ASP A 65 17.51 26.55 26.59
N LEU A 66 17.78 25.32 26.15
CA LEU A 66 18.47 24.30 26.94
C LEU A 66 19.96 24.34 26.64
N LYS A 67 20.78 24.38 27.70
CA LYS A 67 22.26 24.47 27.64
C LYS A 67 22.94 23.53 26.63
N ILE A 68 22.36 22.36 26.37
CA ILE A 68 22.82 21.38 25.37
C ILE A 68 22.88 21.93 23.93
N PHE A 69 22.17 23.02 23.63
CA PHE A 69 22.17 23.70 22.34
C PHE A 69 23.03 24.98 22.30
N CYS A 70 23.60 25.41 23.45
CA CYS A 70 24.16 26.75 23.62
C CYS A 70 25.70 26.77 23.79
N ASP A 71 26.28 25.76 24.44
CA ASP A 71 27.73 25.74 24.77
C ASP A 71 28.64 25.26 23.62
N GLU A 72 28.16 24.43 22.69
CA GLU A 72 28.96 23.93 21.55
C GLU A 72 28.41 24.39 20.19
N ARG A 73 29.34 24.62 19.24
CA ARG A 73 29.01 25.18 17.91
C ARG A 73 28.29 24.16 17.03
N SER A 74 26.98 24.35 16.91
CA SER A 74 26.03 23.63 16.04
C SER A 74 25.84 22.13 16.32
N LEU A 75 24.71 21.60 15.85
CA LEU A 75 24.37 20.19 16.01
C LEU A 75 25.36 19.29 15.25
N ASP A 76 25.89 18.27 15.92
CA ASP A 76 26.81 17.29 15.35
C ASP A 76 26.04 16.27 14.48
N LEU A 77 25.53 16.75 13.33
CA LEU A 77 24.67 15.99 12.41
C LEU A 77 25.25 14.61 12.02
N PRO A 78 26.58 14.42 11.79
CA PRO A 78 27.14 13.10 11.53
C PRO A 78 26.98 12.12 12.69
N LYS A 79 27.17 12.54 13.96
CA LYS A 79 26.88 11.68 15.12
C LYS A 79 25.38 11.42 15.26
N ILE A 80 24.55 12.45 15.11
CA ILE A 80 23.09 12.34 15.23
C ILE A 80 22.57 11.32 14.21
N PHE A 81 23.06 11.36 12.96
CA PHE A 81 22.79 10.35 11.95
C PHE A 81 23.23 8.95 12.38
N GLY A 82 24.45 8.79 12.92
CA GLY A 82 24.94 7.51 13.45
C GLY A 82 24.05 6.92 14.56
N ILE A 83 23.57 7.74 15.51
CA ILE A 83 22.65 7.33 16.57
C ILE A 83 21.33 6.83 15.97
N HIS A 84 20.71 7.61 15.07
CA HIS A 84 19.42 7.25 14.48
C HIS A 84 19.54 6.00 13.59
N LEU A 85 20.60 5.89 12.78
CA LEU A 85 20.85 4.73 11.93
C LEU A 85 21.06 3.44 12.74
N PHE A 86 21.80 3.53 13.87
CA PHE A 86 21.96 2.40 14.79
C PHE A 86 20.62 1.95 15.37
N LEU A 87 19.81 2.88 15.89
CA LEU A 87 18.49 2.58 16.47
C LEU A 87 17.50 2.03 15.42
N SER A 88 17.51 2.58 14.21
CA SER A 88 16.74 2.04 13.09
C SER A 88 17.21 0.65 12.67
N GLY A 89 18.52 0.37 12.74
CA GLY A 89 19.09 -0.96 12.49
C GLY A 89 18.59 -1.99 13.49
N VAL A 90 18.62 -1.68 14.79
CA VAL A 90 18.06 -2.54 15.86
C VAL A 90 16.56 -2.78 15.64
N ALA A 91 15.76 -1.74 15.45
CA ALA A 91 14.32 -1.87 15.24
C ALA A 91 13.97 -2.67 13.98
N CYS A 92 14.74 -2.52 12.89
CA CYS A 92 14.59 -3.30 11.65
C CYS A 92 14.93 -4.77 11.87
N PHE A 93 16.05 -5.05 12.55
CA PHE A 93 16.48 -6.41 12.91
C PHE A 93 15.42 -7.10 13.77
N ASP A 94 14.97 -6.46 14.86
CA ASP A 94 14.02 -7.05 15.82
C ASP A 94 12.66 -7.34 15.16
N PHE A 95 12.18 -6.45 14.30
CA PHE A 95 10.97 -6.70 13.52
C PHE A 95 11.11 -7.92 12.62
N GLY A 96 12.23 -8.06 11.90
CA GLY A 96 12.53 -9.25 11.10
C GLY A 96 12.63 -10.52 11.96
N ALA A 97 13.50 -10.50 12.98
CA ALA A 97 13.92 -11.64 13.78
C ALA A 97 12.84 -12.16 14.75
N PHE A 98 11.98 -11.28 15.28
CA PHE A 98 10.97 -11.64 16.28
C PHE A 98 9.51 -11.47 15.82
N HIS A 99 9.19 -10.39 15.07
CA HIS A 99 7.82 -10.14 14.61
C HIS A 99 7.47 -11.02 13.40
N VAL A 100 8.23 -10.94 12.31
CA VAL A 100 7.90 -11.62 11.04
C VAL A 100 8.07 -13.14 11.14
N THR A 101 9.15 -13.61 11.77
CA THR A 101 9.35 -15.05 12.07
C THR A 101 8.26 -15.61 12.99
N GLY A 102 7.66 -14.79 13.85
CA GLY A 102 6.76 -15.24 14.90
C GLY A 102 7.43 -15.95 16.06
N LEU A 103 8.74 -15.73 16.26
CA LEU A 103 9.50 -16.22 17.42
C LEU A 103 9.00 -15.59 18.74
N TYR A 104 8.55 -14.34 18.69
CA TYR A 104 7.92 -13.66 19.83
C TYR A 104 6.72 -12.77 19.44
N GLY A 105 6.64 -12.29 18.20
CA GLY A 105 5.56 -11.42 17.73
C GLY A 105 4.38 -12.12 17.04
N PRO A 106 3.33 -11.36 16.68
CA PRO A 106 2.07 -11.88 16.14
C PRO A 106 2.15 -12.34 14.67
N ARG A 107 3.29 -12.17 13.99
CA ARG A 107 3.54 -12.57 12.58
C ARG A 107 2.87 -11.66 11.56
N ILE A 108 2.94 -12.06 10.28
CA ILE A 108 2.39 -11.33 9.14
C ILE A 108 1.29 -12.11 8.42
N TRP A 109 0.44 -11.40 7.69
CA TRP A 109 -0.59 -11.99 6.83
C TRP A 109 0.01 -12.57 5.54
N VAL A 110 -0.37 -13.81 5.20
CA VAL A 110 -0.03 -14.45 3.92
C VAL A 110 -1.24 -15.21 3.38
N SER A 111 -1.36 -15.34 2.06
CA SER A 111 -2.34 -16.18 1.38
C SER A 111 -1.66 -17.14 0.41
N ASP A 112 -2.43 -18.12 -0.07
CA ASP A 112 -2.24 -18.79 -1.35
C ASP A 112 -2.23 -17.81 -2.55
N PRO A 113 -1.77 -18.24 -3.75
CA PRO A 113 -1.71 -17.39 -4.95
C PRO A 113 -3.05 -16.81 -5.44
N TYR A 114 -4.19 -17.41 -5.07
CA TYR A 114 -5.52 -16.97 -5.49
C TYR A 114 -6.23 -16.08 -4.44
N GLY A 115 -5.62 -15.89 -3.26
CA GLY A 115 -6.15 -15.02 -2.20
C GLY A 115 -7.32 -15.62 -1.39
N LEU A 116 -7.53 -16.94 -1.46
CA LEU A 116 -8.70 -17.63 -0.90
C LEU A 116 -8.53 -18.04 0.58
N MET A 117 -7.32 -18.40 1.00
CA MET A 117 -6.99 -18.98 2.30
C MET A 117 -6.09 -18.09 3.15
N GLY A 118 -6.29 -16.77 3.05
CA GLY A 118 -5.48 -15.76 3.75
C GLY A 118 -5.56 -15.85 5.27
N LYS A 119 -4.40 -15.83 5.93
CA LYS A 119 -4.27 -15.91 7.39
C LYS A 119 -2.91 -15.40 7.87
N VAL A 120 -2.83 -15.06 9.15
CA VAL A 120 -1.57 -14.67 9.82
C VAL A 120 -0.73 -15.91 10.11
N GLN A 121 0.53 -15.93 9.66
CA GLN A 121 1.44 -17.08 9.81
C GLN A 121 2.90 -16.68 10.02
N PRO A 122 3.68 -17.45 10.81
CA PRO A 122 5.13 -17.29 10.89
C PRO A 122 5.79 -17.51 9.53
N ARG A 123 6.86 -16.78 9.24
CA ARG A 123 7.65 -16.95 8.02
C ARG A 123 9.14 -17.06 8.32
N ASN A 124 9.69 -18.23 8.02
CA ASN A 124 11.13 -18.47 8.04
C ASN A 124 11.79 -17.57 6.97
N PRO A 125 12.98 -17.01 7.24
CA PRO A 125 13.73 -16.24 6.26
C PRO A 125 14.18 -17.10 5.07
N ALA A 126 14.05 -16.56 3.87
CA ALA A 126 14.55 -17.14 2.63
C ALA A 126 15.92 -16.52 2.29
N TRP A 127 16.95 -17.35 2.18
CA TRP A 127 18.35 -16.90 2.05
C TRP A 127 18.96 -17.14 0.66
N GLY A 128 18.28 -17.89 -0.21
CA GLY A 128 18.68 -18.06 -1.59
C GLY A 128 18.10 -16.97 -2.50
N VAL A 129 18.17 -17.20 -3.81
CA VAL A 129 17.67 -16.26 -4.83
C VAL A 129 16.16 -16.03 -4.74
N GLU A 130 15.42 -17.00 -4.19
CA GLU A 130 13.99 -16.90 -3.92
C GLU A 130 13.65 -15.84 -2.85
N GLY A 131 14.61 -15.41 -2.04
CA GLY A 131 14.46 -14.28 -1.12
C GLY A 131 14.26 -12.92 -1.81
N PHE A 132 14.51 -12.82 -3.11
CA PHE A 132 14.31 -11.61 -3.92
C PHE A 132 13.00 -11.63 -4.74
N ASP A 133 12.23 -12.72 -4.71
CA ASP A 133 10.91 -12.77 -5.34
C ASP A 133 9.88 -12.02 -4.47
N LEU A 134 9.22 -11.03 -5.06
CA LEU A 134 8.17 -10.22 -4.44
C LEU A 134 6.97 -11.06 -3.94
N PHE A 135 6.79 -12.27 -4.46
CA PHE A 135 5.72 -13.19 -4.08
C PHE A 135 6.15 -14.28 -3.08
N VAL A 136 7.41 -14.27 -2.61
CA VAL A 136 7.94 -15.21 -1.60
C VAL A 136 8.10 -14.49 -0.24
N PRO A 137 7.17 -14.65 0.73
CA PRO A 137 7.18 -13.85 1.97
C PRO A 137 8.39 -14.12 2.89
N GLY A 138 9.16 -15.18 2.64
CA GLY A 138 10.42 -15.44 3.35
C GLY A 138 11.49 -14.37 3.08
N GLY A 139 11.44 -13.71 1.91
CA GLY A 139 12.30 -12.57 1.57
C GLY A 139 12.09 -11.37 2.50
N ILE A 140 10.87 -11.18 3.03
CA ILE A 140 10.56 -10.10 3.97
C ILE A 140 11.36 -10.27 5.27
N ALA A 141 11.45 -11.50 5.80
CA ALA A 141 12.17 -11.78 7.03
C ALA A 141 13.69 -11.66 6.85
N SER A 142 14.26 -12.26 5.79
CA SER A 142 15.70 -12.17 5.52
C SER A 142 16.15 -10.74 5.17
N HIS A 143 15.33 -9.97 4.44
CA HIS A 143 15.58 -8.56 4.19
C HIS A 143 15.71 -7.76 5.50
N HIS A 144 14.73 -7.84 6.41
CA HIS A 144 14.76 -7.09 7.67
C HIS A 144 15.92 -7.49 8.58
N ILE A 145 16.22 -8.79 8.68
CA ILE A 145 17.36 -9.28 9.47
C ILE A 145 18.70 -8.77 8.87
N THR A 146 18.86 -8.81 7.55
CA THR A 146 20.08 -8.37 6.87
C THR A 146 20.24 -6.85 6.93
N ALA A 147 19.20 -6.11 6.55
CA ALA A 147 19.19 -4.64 6.55
C ALA A 147 19.35 -4.07 7.97
N GLY A 148 18.73 -4.68 8.98
CA GLY A 148 18.93 -4.34 10.37
C GLY A 148 20.36 -4.57 10.85
N THR A 149 20.94 -5.73 10.55
CA THR A 149 22.35 -6.04 10.88
C THR A 149 23.31 -5.04 10.22
N LEU A 150 23.11 -4.74 8.93
CA LEU A 150 23.91 -3.74 8.22
C LEU A 150 23.70 -2.32 8.77
N GLY A 151 22.47 -1.96 9.16
CA GLY A 151 22.15 -0.68 9.80
C GLY A 151 22.82 -0.50 11.16
N ILE A 152 22.90 -1.56 11.97
CA ILE A 152 23.65 -1.57 13.23
C ILE A 152 25.15 -1.31 12.97
N LEU A 153 25.75 -2.06 12.04
CA LEU A 153 27.18 -1.92 11.70
C LEU A 153 27.49 -0.54 11.10
N ALA A 154 26.64 -0.03 10.21
CA ALA A 154 26.78 1.30 9.62
C ALA A 154 26.56 2.42 10.66
N GLY A 155 25.61 2.27 11.59
CA GLY A 155 25.42 3.18 12.71
C GLY A 155 26.67 3.27 13.59
N LEU A 156 27.24 2.12 13.99
CA LEU A 156 28.49 2.06 14.76
C LEU A 156 29.67 2.68 14.00
N PHE A 157 29.77 2.45 12.69
CA PHE A 157 30.77 3.09 11.82
C PHE A 157 30.62 4.63 11.81
N HIS A 158 29.40 5.16 11.64
CA HIS A 158 29.12 6.59 11.63
C HIS A 158 29.27 7.26 13.01
N LEU A 159 29.15 6.51 14.10
CA LEU A 159 29.50 6.97 15.46
C LEU A 159 31.02 7.02 15.68
N SER A 160 31.75 6.09 15.06
CA SER A 160 33.19 5.90 15.27
C SER A 160 34.07 6.77 14.36
N ILE A 161 33.60 7.14 13.16
CA ILE A 161 34.42 7.78 12.12
C ILE A 161 33.85 9.14 11.69
N ARG A 162 34.71 10.17 11.72
CA ARG A 162 34.37 11.52 11.23
C ARG A 162 34.33 11.57 9.68
N PRO A 163 33.41 12.33 9.06
CA PRO A 163 33.39 12.51 7.61
C PRO A 163 34.70 13.08 7.06
N PRO A 164 35.24 12.54 5.96
CA PRO A 164 36.40 13.12 5.27
C PRO A 164 36.16 14.59 4.89
N GLN A 165 37.15 15.46 5.10
CA GLN A 165 37.01 16.91 4.92
C GLN A 165 36.54 17.33 3.52
N ARG A 166 36.85 16.56 2.47
CA ARG A 166 36.35 16.77 1.11
C ARG A 166 34.84 16.56 1.01
N LEU A 167 34.30 15.52 1.64
CA LEU A 167 32.85 15.27 1.68
C LEU A 167 32.16 16.29 2.58
N TYR A 168 32.74 16.64 3.73
CA TYR A 168 32.18 17.66 4.62
C TYR A 168 32.07 19.06 3.97
N LYS A 169 32.98 19.38 3.03
CA LYS A 169 32.91 20.63 2.24
C LYS A 169 32.08 20.53 0.97
N GLY A 170 31.97 19.34 0.38
CA GLY A 170 31.29 19.11 -0.91
C GLY A 170 29.82 18.69 -0.80
N LEU A 171 29.39 18.13 0.34
CA LEU A 171 27.99 17.83 0.63
C LEU A 171 27.44 18.89 1.58
N TRP A 172 26.54 19.73 1.07
CA TRP A 172 25.66 20.52 1.94
C TRP A 172 24.57 19.58 2.49
N TYR A 173 24.54 19.38 3.81
CA TYR A 173 23.72 18.35 4.48
C TYR A 173 22.20 18.65 4.54
N GLY A 174 21.64 19.36 3.55
CA GLY A 174 20.28 19.91 3.59
C GLY A 174 19.15 19.02 3.05
N SER A 175 19.37 18.31 1.94
CA SER A 175 18.26 17.86 1.07
C SER A 175 18.21 16.35 0.73
N SER A 176 19.08 15.53 1.32
CA SER A 176 19.15 14.08 1.03
C SER A 176 17.96 13.27 1.56
N SER A 177 17.31 13.69 2.65
CA SER A 177 16.21 12.97 3.29
C SER A 177 14.96 12.89 2.40
N ILE A 178 14.57 14.00 1.77
CA ILE A 178 13.42 14.08 0.86
C ILE A 178 13.62 13.14 -0.33
N THR A 179 14.85 13.01 -0.83
CA THR A 179 15.22 12.09 -1.92
C THR A 179 14.91 10.64 -1.56
N VAL A 180 15.30 10.19 -0.36
CA VAL A 180 15.03 8.83 0.12
C VAL A 180 13.53 8.61 0.35
N VAL A 181 12.82 9.62 0.87
CA VAL A 181 11.37 9.55 1.13
C VAL A 181 10.57 9.44 -0.18
N PHE A 182 10.87 10.25 -1.22
CA PHE A 182 10.13 10.14 -2.49
C PHE A 182 10.46 8.83 -3.22
N PHE A 183 11.69 8.32 -3.13
CA PHE A 183 12.05 7.01 -3.67
C PHE A 183 11.25 5.89 -3.01
N ALA A 184 11.17 5.88 -1.67
CA ALA A 184 10.33 4.93 -0.93
C ALA A 184 8.84 5.04 -1.33
N ALA A 185 8.33 6.27 -1.50
CA ALA A 185 6.96 6.53 -1.94
C ALA A 185 6.67 5.96 -3.35
N PHE A 186 7.60 6.06 -4.30
CA PHE A 186 7.48 5.40 -5.61
C PHE A 186 7.49 3.86 -5.49
N VAL A 187 8.37 3.29 -4.68
CA VAL A 187 8.46 1.82 -4.49
C VAL A 187 7.16 1.25 -3.90
N VAL A 188 6.58 1.89 -2.87
CA VAL A 188 5.30 1.43 -2.30
C VAL A 188 4.11 1.71 -3.24
N ALA A 189 4.13 2.80 -4.02
CA ALA A 189 3.11 3.05 -5.02
C ALA A 189 3.12 1.96 -6.12
N GLY A 190 4.32 1.60 -6.60
CA GLY A 190 4.56 0.60 -7.64
C GLY A 190 4.16 -0.82 -7.22
N THR A 191 4.64 -1.29 -6.07
CA THR A 191 4.27 -2.62 -5.53
C THR A 191 2.77 -2.74 -5.24
N MET A 192 2.10 -1.66 -4.86
CA MET A 192 0.64 -1.62 -4.70
C MET A 192 -0.11 -1.65 -6.06
N CYS A 193 0.52 -1.28 -7.18
CA CYS A 193 -0.13 -0.95 -8.45
C CYS A 193 -0.62 -2.15 -9.30
N ASN A 194 -0.48 -3.40 -8.83
CA ASN A 194 -0.89 -4.59 -9.59
C ASN A 194 -2.42 -4.66 -9.86
N ASN A 195 -2.84 -3.98 -10.93
CA ASN A 195 -4.19 -3.80 -11.51
C ASN A 195 -5.32 -3.26 -10.60
N PRO A 196 -5.53 -1.94 -10.59
CA PRO A 196 -6.79 -1.28 -10.22
C PRO A 196 -7.28 -0.33 -11.34
N THR A 197 -7.48 -0.83 -12.56
CA THR A 197 -7.62 0.01 -13.77
C THR A 197 -9.01 0.60 -14.07
N LYS A 198 -10.07 0.21 -13.36
CA LYS A 198 -11.46 0.65 -13.63
C LYS A 198 -12.00 1.65 -12.58
N GLY A 199 -11.64 2.94 -12.69
CA GLY A 199 -12.21 4.00 -11.82
C GLY A 199 -11.61 5.39 -12.00
N GLY A 200 -12.47 6.41 -12.16
CA GLY A 200 -12.09 7.80 -12.42
C GLY A 200 -11.71 8.62 -11.19
N LEU A 201 -10.99 9.74 -11.41
CA LEU A 201 -10.35 10.54 -10.36
C LEU A 201 -11.33 11.13 -9.32
N LEU A 202 -12.49 11.63 -9.77
CA LEU A 202 -13.51 12.26 -8.92
C LEU A 202 -14.54 11.26 -8.36
N LYS A 203 -14.19 9.96 -8.21
CA LYS A 203 -15.15 8.88 -7.90
C LYS A 203 -14.63 7.89 -6.83
N ALA A 204 -15.02 8.08 -5.57
CA ALA A 204 -14.71 7.19 -4.43
C ALA A 204 -15.75 6.06 -4.20
N GLY A 205 -15.36 4.77 -4.20
CA GLY A 205 -16.24 3.59 -3.99
C GLY A 205 -15.80 2.27 -4.68
N SER A 206 -16.75 1.48 -5.25
CA SER A 206 -16.53 0.17 -5.94
C SER A 206 -16.32 0.20 -7.49
N MET A 207 -15.60 -0.80 -8.05
CA MET A 207 -15.03 -0.81 -9.42
C MET A 207 -15.63 -1.82 -10.42
N ASP A 208 -15.98 -1.31 -11.61
CA ASP A 208 -16.49 -2.00 -12.81
C ASP A 208 -16.26 -1.02 -14.04
N ASN A 209 -16.50 -1.16 -15.37
CA ASN A 209 -16.89 -2.18 -16.37
C ASN A 209 -16.31 -1.78 -17.78
N ARG A 210 -16.38 -2.65 -18.80
CA ARG A 210 -16.22 -2.43 -20.28
C ARG A 210 -16.61 -3.72 -21.05
N ASP A 211 -16.77 -3.67 -22.37
CA ASP A 211 -17.70 -4.57 -23.10
C ASP A 211 -17.03 -5.44 -24.21
N GLY A 212 -17.53 -6.66 -24.46
CA GLY A 212 -17.19 -7.52 -25.62
C GLY A 212 -17.53 -9.02 -25.47
N ILE A 213 -17.92 -9.73 -26.56
CA ILE A 213 -18.17 -11.19 -26.60
C ILE A 213 -17.74 -11.75 -27.98
N SER A 214 -17.10 -12.93 -28.03
CA SER A 214 -16.65 -13.65 -29.24
C SER A 214 -16.71 -15.18 -29.06
N ASP A 215 -16.58 -15.97 -30.14
CA ASP A 215 -16.41 -17.44 -30.04
C ASP A 215 -14.96 -17.88 -29.71
N GLY A 216 -14.78 -19.19 -29.48
CA GLY A 216 -13.49 -19.78 -29.12
C GLY A 216 -12.39 -19.68 -30.19
N ASN A 217 -12.72 -19.33 -31.42
CA ASN A 217 -11.79 -19.04 -32.51
C ASN A 217 -11.64 -17.52 -32.76
N GLY A 218 -12.23 -16.67 -31.91
CA GLY A 218 -12.23 -15.22 -32.04
C GLY A 218 -13.25 -14.67 -33.05
N ILE A 219 -14.11 -15.51 -33.64
CA ILE A 219 -15.10 -15.10 -34.63
C ILE A 219 -16.35 -14.57 -33.91
N VAL A 220 -16.89 -13.44 -34.38
CA VAL A 220 -18.14 -12.87 -33.86
C VAL A 220 -19.33 -13.73 -34.33
N ARG A 221 -20.13 -14.24 -33.38
CA ARG A 221 -21.32 -15.06 -33.65
C ARG A 221 -22.63 -14.39 -33.29
N ALA A 222 -22.62 -13.51 -32.29
CA ALA A 222 -23.79 -12.76 -31.87
C ALA A 222 -23.39 -11.38 -31.35
N ASP A 223 -24.26 -10.39 -31.54
CA ASP A 223 -24.06 -9.01 -31.08
C ASP A 223 -25.35 -8.38 -30.50
N VAL A 224 -25.19 -7.20 -29.91
CA VAL A 224 -26.31 -6.31 -29.55
C VAL A 224 -26.22 -5.07 -30.45
N PRO A 225 -26.86 -5.10 -31.63
CA PRO A 225 -26.57 -4.14 -32.69
C PRO A 225 -27.06 -2.74 -32.35
N PHE A 226 -26.17 -1.75 -32.47
CA PHE A 226 -26.48 -0.34 -32.25
C PHE A 226 -27.49 0.21 -33.28
N ARG A 227 -27.36 -0.20 -34.55
CA ARG A 227 -28.36 0.03 -35.61
C ARG A 227 -28.98 -1.30 -36.02
N ARG A 228 -30.30 -1.43 -35.90
CA ARG A 228 -31.01 -2.70 -36.16
C ARG A 228 -31.26 -3.00 -37.64
N ALA A 229 -31.25 -1.98 -38.50
CA ALA A 229 -31.69 -2.09 -39.91
C ALA A 229 -30.88 -3.08 -40.76
N GLU A 230 -29.60 -3.29 -40.45
CA GLU A 230 -28.69 -4.18 -41.18
C GLU A 230 -28.12 -5.29 -40.29
N SER A 231 -28.81 -5.62 -39.18
CA SER A 231 -28.33 -6.69 -38.29
C SER A 231 -28.34 -8.05 -38.98
N LYS A 232 -27.26 -8.80 -38.74
CA LYS A 232 -27.07 -10.19 -39.20
C LYS A 232 -26.73 -11.15 -38.05
N TYR A 233 -26.41 -10.60 -36.87
CA TYR A 233 -25.89 -11.32 -35.71
C TYR A 233 -26.67 -11.00 -34.42
N SER A 234 -27.85 -10.39 -34.53
CA SER A 234 -28.68 -10.15 -33.34
C SER A 234 -29.06 -11.46 -32.64
N VAL A 235 -29.08 -11.44 -31.30
CA VAL A 235 -29.51 -12.57 -30.46
C VAL A 235 -30.82 -13.22 -30.94
N GLU A 236 -31.79 -12.41 -31.38
CA GLU A 236 -33.07 -12.86 -31.94
C GLU A 236 -32.91 -13.68 -33.23
N GLN A 237 -31.99 -13.28 -34.10
CA GLN A 237 -31.78 -13.83 -35.45
C GLN A 237 -30.84 -15.04 -35.44
N VAL A 238 -29.94 -15.11 -34.45
CA VAL A 238 -28.99 -16.21 -34.24
C VAL A 238 -29.59 -17.29 -33.33
N GLY A 239 -30.60 -16.96 -32.51
CA GLY A 239 -31.26 -17.90 -31.60
C GLY A 239 -30.41 -18.26 -30.37
N VAL A 240 -29.68 -17.29 -29.82
CA VAL A 240 -28.75 -17.53 -28.70
C VAL A 240 -29.50 -17.85 -27.40
N THR A 241 -29.15 -18.96 -26.76
CA THR A 241 -29.57 -19.32 -25.41
C THR A 241 -28.47 -19.06 -24.39
N ILE A 242 -28.80 -19.06 -23.09
CA ILE A 242 -27.83 -19.07 -21.98
C ILE A 242 -28.22 -20.17 -21.00
N ASP A 243 -27.27 -21.03 -20.69
CA ASP A 243 -27.37 -22.10 -19.70
C ASP A 243 -26.46 -21.79 -18.50
N PHE A 244 -27.00 -21.86 -17.28
CA PHE A 244 -26.27 -21.57 -16.05
C PHE A 244 -25.79 -22.85 -15.35
N TYR A 245 -24.52 -22.86 -14.93
CA TYR A 245 -23.89 -23.97 -14.21
C TYR A 245 -23.27 -23.46 -12.91
N GLY A 246 -23.66 -24.05 -11.78
CA GLY A 246 -23.29 -23.58 -10.44
C GLY A 246 -24.07 -22.34 -9.99
N GLY A 247 -23.81 -21.93 -8.75
CA GLY A 247 -24.48 -20.79 -8.12
C GLY A 247 -25.99 -20.99 -7.89
N GLU A 248 -26.69 -19.87 -7.72
CA GLU A 248 -28.14 -19.84 -7.45
C GLU A 248 -28.99 -20.27 -8.66
N LEU A 249 -28.56 -19.91 -9.88
CA LEU A 249 -29.28 -20.20 -11.12
C LEU A 249 -28.88 -21.56 -11.74
N ASN A 250 -28.30 -22.47 -10.95
CA ASN A 250 -27.76 -23.74 -11.45
C ASN A 250 -28.81 -24.57 -12.21
N SER A 251 -28.45 -25.05 -13.41
CA SER A 251 -29.29 -25.82 -14.32
C SER A 251 -30.52 -25.06 -14.86
N ILE A 252 -30.51 -23.72 -14.84
CA ILE A 252 -31.53 -22.89 -15.49
C ILE A 252 -31.07 -22.45 -16.88
N SER A 253 -31.94 -22.63 -17.87
CA SER A 253 -31.75 -22.22 -19.26
C SER A 253 -32.69 -21.07 -19.62
N TYR A 254 -32.17 -20.04 -20.29
CA TYR A 254 -32.95 -18.93 -20.84
C TYR A 254 -32.80 -18.85 -22.36
N SER A 255 -33.93 -18.72 -23.06
CA SER A 255 -34.01 -18.52 -24.51
C SER A 255 -34.69 -17.21 -24.91
N ASP A 256 -35.22 -16.43 -23.96
CA ASP A 256 -35.86 -15.15 -24.28
C ASP A 256 -34.80 -14.07 -24.59
N PRO A 257 -34.86 -13.38 -25.75
CA PRO A 257 -33.84 -12.41 -26.15
C PRO A 257 -33.61 -11.26 -25.17
N SER A 258 -34.62 -10.92 -24.37
CA SER A 258 -34.54 -9.91 -23.30
C SER A 258 -33.57 -10.31 -22.19
N THR A 259 -33.75 -11.49 -21.61
CA THR A 259 -32.94 -12.00 -20.49
C THR A 259 -31.58 -12.49 -20.97
N VAL A 260 -31.50 -13.08 -22.17
CA VAL A 260 -30.22 -13.40 -22.83
C VAL A 260 -29.39 -12.13 -23.01
N LYS A 261 -29.96 -11.04 -23.55
CA LYS A 261 -29.24 -9.75 -23.66
C LYS A 261 -28.93 -9.10 -22.31
N LYS A 262 -29.74 -9.31 -21.28
CA LYS A 262 -29.46 -8.85 -19.90
C LYS A 262 -28.20 -9.53 -19.38
N TYR A 263 -28.18 -10.86 -19.33
CA TYR A 263 -27.04 -11.59 -18.77
C TYR A 263 -25.79 -11.52 -19.65
N ALA A 264 -25.92 -11.46 -20.98
CA ALA A 264 -24.79 -11.19 -21.88
C ALA A 264 -24.05 -9.89 -21.52
N ARG A 265 -24.77 -8.78 -21.26
CA ARG A 265 -24.16 -7.52 -20.80
C ARG A 265 -23.53 -7.61 -19.40
N HIS A 266 -23.92 -8.56 -18.57
CA HIS A 266 -23.27 -8.83 -17.28
C HIS A 266 -22.08 -9.79 -17.40
N ALA A 267 -22.10 -10.73 -18.35
CA ALA A 267 -20.98 -11.65 -18.61
C ALA A 267 -19.74 -10.93 -19.20
N GLN A 268 -19.96 -9.84 -19.95
CA GLN A 268 -18.89 -8.93 -20.43
C GLN A 268 -17.99 -8.40 -19.29
N LEU A 269 -18.47 -8.46 -18.06
CA LEU A 269 -17.85 -7.88 -16.87
C LEU A 269 -16.98 -8.90 -16.12
N GLY A 270 -17.16 -10.19 -16.42
CA GLY A 270 -16.67 -11.34 -15.64
C GLY A 270 -17.83 -12.17 -15.09
N GLU A 271 -17.61 -12.77 -13.92
CA GLU A 271 -18.63 -13.54 -13.19
C GLU A 271 -19.82 -12.66 -12.74
N ILE A 272 -21.02 -13.24 -12.78
CA ILE A 272 -22.28 -12.53 -12.54
C ILE A 272 -22.72 -12.75 -11.09
N PHE A 273 -22.91 -11.67 -10.35
CA PHE A 273 -23.35 -11.68 -8.95
C PHE A 273 -24.69 -10.96 -8.79
N GLU A 274 -25.51 -11.42 -7.83
CA GLU A 274 -26.57 -10.57 -7.28
C GLU A 274 -25.93 -9.43 -6.45
N LEU A 275 -26.52 -8.24 -6.50
CA LEU A 275 -26.01 -7.04 -5.83
C LEU A 275 -27.16 -6.21 -5.26
N ASP A 276 -27.26 -6.16 -3.93
CA ASP A 276 -28.14 -5.20 -3.26
C ASP A 276 -27.73 -3.76 -3.58
N ARG A 277 -28.66 -3.01 -4.19
CA ARG A 277 -28.53 -1.57 -4.48
C ARG A 277 -29.37 -0.70 -3.55
N HIS A 278 -30.26 -1.29 -2.75
CA HIS A 278 -31.23 -0.56 -1.95
C HIS A 278 -30.63 -0.08 -0.62
N THR A 279 -29.92 -0.95 0.13
CA THR A 279 -29.37 -0.58 1.45
C THR A 279 -28.46 0.64 1.42
N LEU A 280 -27.64 0.77 0.37
CA LEU A 280 -26.68 1.88 0.19
C LEU A 280 -27.11 2.91 -0.88
N LYS A 281 -28.30 2.76 -1.47
CA LYS A 281 -28.80 3.60 -2.60
C LYS A 281 -27.78 3.70 -3.74
N SER A 282 -27.23 2.57 -4.14
CA SER A 282 -26.10 2.44 -5.07
C SER A 282 -26.44 2.96 -6.47
N ASP A 283 -25.69 3.96 -6.96
CA ASP A 283 -25.89 4.60 -8.27
C ASP A 283 -25.53 3.71 -9.48
N GLY A 284 -24.83 2.59 -9.24
CA GLY A 284 -24.33 1.71 -10.29
C GLY A 284 -23.14 2.28 -11.08
N VAL A 285 -22.38 3.21 -10.50
CA VAL A 285 -21.29 3.93 -11.17
C VAL A 285 -19.93 3.65 -10.53
N PHE A 286 -18.93 3.49 -11.38
CA PHE A 286 -17.66 2.87 -11.01
C PHE A 286 -16.56 3.84 -10.57
N ARG A 287 -15.75 3.35 -9.64
CA ARG A 287 -15.39 4.10 -8.43
C ARG A 287 -14.21 3.34 -7.76
N ARG A 288 -13.18 4.01 -7.21
CA ARG A 288 -11.85 3.37 -7.00
C ARG A 288 -11.64 2.68 -5.64
N SER A 289 -10.99 1.51 -5.63
CA SER A 289 -10.66 0.69 -4.43
C SER A 289 -9.47 1.24 -3.60
N PRO A 290 -9.29 0.82 -2.32
CA PRO A 290 -8.21 1.32 -1.45
C PRO A 290 -6.80 1.18 -2.03
N ARG A 291 -6.51 0.10 -2.77
CA ARG A 291 -5.21 -0.09 -3.46
C ARG A 291 -4.96 1.04 -4.48
N GLY A 292 -5.98 1.36 -5.29
CA GLY A 292 -5.88 2.43 -6.29
C GLY A 292 -5.79 3.83 -5.68
N TRP A 293 -6.39 4.06 -4.50
CA TRP A 293 -6.22 5.31 -3.74
C TRP A 293 -4.84 5.42 -3.10
N PHE A 294 -4.33 4.32 -2.52
CA PHE A 294 -2.98 4.25 -1.98
C PHE A 294 -1.94 4.59 -3.05
N THR A 295 -1.99 3.91 -4.22
CA THR A 295 -1.08 4.17 -5.34
C THR A 295 -1.20 5.61 -5.83
N PHE A 296 -2.41 6.15 -6.01
CA PHE A 296 -2.58 7.53 -6.47
C PHE A 296 -2.00 8.55 -5.49
N GLY A 297 -2.27 8.41 -4.18
CA GLY A 297 -1.75 9.30 -3.16
C GLY A 297 -0.22 9.29 -3.08
N HIS A 298 0.39 8.11 -3.00
CA HIS A 298 1.85 7.99 -2.89
C HIS A 298 2.58 8.41 -4.17
N ALA A 299 2.04 8.11 -5.36
CA ALA A 299 2.62 8.56 -6.62
C ALA A 299 2.51 10.10 -6.79
N SER A 300 1.39 10.70 -6.36
CA SER A 300 1.22 12.16 -6.41
C SER A 300 2.17 12.86 -5.44
N PHE A 301 2.30 12.35 -4.21
CA PHE A 301 3.22 12.84 -3.19
C PHE A 301 4.68 12.72 -3.62
N ALA A 302 5.07 11.56 -4.19
CA ALA A 302 6.41 11.37 -4.74
C ALA A 302 6.70 12.34 -5.90
N GLY A 303 5.69 12.64 -6.72
CA GLY A 303 5.73 13.69 -7.74
C GLY A 303 6.07 15.06 -7.15
N SER A 304 5.25 15.57 -6.21
CA SER A 304 5.49 16.87 -5.57
C SER A 304 6.84 16.95 -4.86
N SER A 305 7.20 15.92 -4.08
CA SER A 305 8.48 15.92 -3.36
C SER A 305 9.71 15.80 -4.26
N SER A 306 9.56 15.32 -5.51
CA SER A 306 10.63 15.38 -6.50
C SER A 306 10.86 16.80 -7.03
N SER A 307 9.81 17.60 -7.24
CA SER A 307 9.95 19.04 -7.52
C SER A 307 10.48 19.83 -6.32
N ASP A 308 10.05 19.51 -5.10
CA ASP A 308 10.56 20.16 -3.87
C ASP A 308 12.06 19.87 -3.69
N THR A 309 12.49 18.62 -3.96
CA THR A 309 13.91 18.24 -3.97
C THR A 309 14.69 19.04 -5.01
N PHE A 310 14.12 19.24 -6.20
CA PHE A 310 14.77 20.04 -7.26
C PHE A 310 14.93 21.52 -6.82
N GLY A 311 13.91 22.10 -6.19
CA GLY A 311 13.97 23.44 -5.58
C GLY A 311 15.06 23.55 -4.51
N MET A 312 15.04 22.67 -3.51
CA MET A 312 16.00 22.65 -2.39
C MET A 312 17.44 22.25 -2.78
N VAL A 313 17.67 21.79 -4.01
CA VAL A 313 19.02 21.59 -4.57
C VAL A 313 19.46 22.80 -5.41
N LEU A 314 18.53 23.46 -6.12
CA LEU A 314 18.82 24.66 -6.91
C LEU A 314 19.02 25.92 -6.04
N GLU A 315 18.27 26.08 -4.96
CA GLU A 315 18.35 27.22 -4.04
C GLU A 315 19.78 27.44 -3.48
N PRO A 316 20.45 26.45 -2.86
CA PRO A 316 21.85 26.60 -2.45
C PRO A 316 22.83 26.66 -3.64
N CYS A 317 22.50 26.13 -4.82
CA CYS A 317 23.32 26.33 -6.01
C CYS A 317 23.28 27.79 -6.53
N SER A 318 22.13 28.48 -6.39
CA SER A 318 21.98 29.88 -6.74
C SER A 318 22.83 30.77 -5.81
N GLU A 319 22.75 30.55 -4.51
CA GLU A 319 23.59 31.23 -3.50
C GLU A 319 25.08 30.97 -3.75
N MET A 320 25.46 29.73 -4.10
CA MET A 320 26.86 29.41 -4.43
C MET A 320 27.33 30.11 -5.72
N PHE A 321 26.47 30.28 -6.72
CA PHE A 321 26.79 31.05 -7.93
C PHE A 321 26.98 32.53 -7.64
N LEU A 322 26.12 33.12 -6.79
CA LEU A 322 26.24 34.50 -6.33
C LEU A 322 27.52 34.74 -5.53
N LEU A 323 27.88 33.83 -4.60
CA LEU A 323 29.12 33.90 -3.82
C LEU A 323 30.39 33.76 -4.66
N VAL A 324 30.35 33.02 -5.77
CA VAL A 324 31.47 32.97 -6.73
C VAL A 324 31.56 34.27 -7.54
N LEU A 325 30.42 34.87 -7.92
CA LEU A 325 30.37 36.13 -8.65
C LEU A 325 30.75 37.36 -7.81
N THR A 326 30.65 37.32 -6.48
CA THR A 326 31.09 38.40 -5.57
C THR A 326 32.55 38.28 -5.12
N HIS A 327 33.28 37.27 -5.61
CA HIS A 327 34.70 37.03 -5.32
C HIS A 327 35.61 37.08 -6.57
N ILE A 328 35.14 37.74 -7.64
CA ILE A 328 35.88 38.06 -8.88
C ILE A 328 35.89 39.58 -9.08
#